data_AF-A0A7G8HLS7-F1
#
_entry.id   AF-A0A7G8HLS7-F1
#
_cell.length_a   1.000
_cell.length_b   1.000
_cell.length_c   1.000
_cell.angle_alpha   90.00
_cell.angle_beta   90.00
_cell.angle_gamma   90.00
#
_symmetry.space_group_name_H-M   'P 1'
#
loop_
_entity.id
_entity.type
_entity.pdbx_description
1 polymer ?
#
loop_
_entity_poly.entity_id
_entity_poly.type
_entity_poly.pdbx_seq_one_letter_code
_entity_poly.pdbx_strand_id
1 'polypeptide(L)'
;MIRLFLLGTLSSAGLGLFAAGMAHAAPDPAALADHLSETKILYYGSWRCPACQAQGRLFGEAVTKLPYVECAKPKELPIQAAACKTAKIRAYPTWILPTGERREGVQSLEELQVWSGMSTTP
;
A
#
# COMPACT_ATOMS: atom_id res chain seq x y z
N MET A 1 4.23 -70.95 21.10
CA MET A 1 4.17 -70.26 22.40
C MET A 1 4.70 -68.85 22.20
N ILE A 2 3.81 -67.88 22.35
CA ILE A 2 4.04 -66.43 22.28
C ILE A 2 4.92 -66.02 23.48
N ARG A 3 5.91 -65.14 23.28
CA ARG A 3 6.10 -63.91 24.09
C ARG A 3 7.19 -63.00 23.51
N LEU A 4 6.67 -61.99 22.84
CA LEU A 4 7.27 -60.69 22.56
C LEU A 4 7.68 -60.01 23.87
N PHE A 5 8.93 -59.54 23.98
CA PHE A 5 9.36 -58.53 24.96
C PHE A 5 9.95 -57.37 24.14
N LEU A 6 9.13 -56.37 23.82
CA LEU A 6 9.09 -55.03 24.45
C LEU A 6 10.45 -54.31 24.33
N LEU A 7 10.61 -53.45 23.31
CA LEU A 7 10.29 -52.01 23.30
C LEU A 7 11.40 -51.17 23.96
N GLY A 8 12.17 -50.48 23.09
CA GLY A 8 13.16 -49.50 23.51
C GLY A 8 13.62 -48.60 22.36
N THR A 9 12.70 -48.03 21.58
CA THR A 9 13.04 -46.91 20.68
C THR A 9 12.43 -45.63 21.23
N LEU A 10 13.18 -44.94 22.09
CA LEU A 10 12.99 -43.50 22.24
C LEU A 10 13.64 -42.84 21.02
N SER A 11 12.83 -42.38 20.09
CA SER A 11 13.23 -41.26 19.25
C SER A 11 11.99 -40.44 18.96
N SER A 12 11.64 -39.59 19.92
CA SER A 12 10.72 -38.49 19.73
C SER A 12 11.35 -37.50 18.75
N ALA A 13 11.34 -37.81 17.46
CA ALA A 13 11.62 -36.84 16.42
C ALA A 13 10.39 -35.93 16.30
N GLY A 14 10.25 -35.03 17.27
CA GLY A 14 9.47 -33.82 17.08
C GLY A 14 10.22 -32.92 16.10
N LEU A 15 9.69 -32.78 14.89
CA LEU A 15 10.06 -31.75 13.94
C LEU A 15 8.80 -31.57 13.08
N GLY A 16 7.89 -30.69 13.46
CA GLY A 16 8.08 -29.25 13.31
C GLY A 16 7.27 -28.85 12.09
N LEU A 17 6.05 -28.36 12.32
CA LEU A 17 5.17 -27.80 11.30
C LEU A 17 5.94 -26.70 10.55
N PHE A 18 6.44 -27.00 9.35
CA PHE A 18 6.87 -25.98 8.40
C PHE A 18 5.64 -25.30 7.79
N ALA A 19 4.94 -24.49 8.59
CA ALA A 19 4.14 -23.42 8.04
C ALA A 19 5.10 -22.26 7.74
N ALA A 20 5.86 -22.38 6.65
CA ALA A 20 6.47 -21.22 6.04
C ALA A 20 5.33 -20.35 5.51
N GLY A 21 4.88 -19.39 6.32
CA GLY A 21 3.98 -18.35 5.85
C GLY A 21 4.63 -17.69 4.64
N MET A 22 3.98 -17.77 3.48
CA MET A 22 4.44 -17.07 2.27
C MET A 22 4.43 -15.58 2.58
N ALA A 23 5.61 -15.00 2.80
CA ALA A 23 5.75 -13.56 2.81
C ALA A 23 5.44 -13.07 1.39
N HIS A 24 4.34 -12.35 1.21
CA HIS A 24 4.07 -11.65 -0.05
C HIS A 24 5.19 -10.65 -0.27
N ALA A 25 5.82 -10.67 -1.45
CA ALA A 25 6.79 -9.65 -1.80
C ALA A 25 6.11 -8.26 -1.76
N ALA A 26 6.85 -7.25 -1.30
CA ALA A 26 6.37 -5.87 -1.35
C ALA A 26 5.99 -5.50 -2.80
N PRO A 27 4.91 -4.71 -3.01
CA PRO A 27 4.49 -4.34 -4.36
C PRO A 27 5.56 -3.55 -5.09
N ASP A 28 5.69 -3.79 -6.39
CA ASP A 28 6.53 -2.96 -7.25
C ASP A 28 5.98 -1.51 -7.27
N PRO A 29 6.78 -0.50 -6.89
CA PRO A 29 6.29 0.87 -6.78
C PRO A 29 5.79 1.45 -8.12
N ALA A 30 6.41 1.08 -9.24
CA ALA A 30 6.03 1.60 -10.55
C ALA A 30 4.70 1.02 -11.01
N ALA A 31 4.52 -0.30 -10.90
CA ALA A 31 3.28 -0.98 -11.24
C ALA A 31 2.12 -0.50 -10.35
N LEU A 32 2.36 -0.30 -9.05
CA LEU A 32 1.35 0.26 -8.16
C LEU A 32 1.00 1.70 -8.51
N ALA A 33 1.98 2.55 -8.81
CA ALA A 33 1.71 3.94 -9.21
C ALA A 33 0.89 4.01 -10.52
N ASP A 34 1.22 3.16 -11.49
CA ASP A 34 0.47 3.06 -12.74
C ASP A 34 -0.97 2.60 -12.47
N HIS A 35 -1.16 1.53 -11.68
CA HIS A 35 -2.49 1.04 -11.28
C HIS A 35 -3.34 2.13 -10.62
N LEU A 36 -2.80 2.86 -9.63
CA LEU A 36 -3.49 3.95 -8.95
C LEU A 36 -3.93 5.05 -9.92
N SER A 37 -3.08 5.39 -10.90
CA SER A 37 -3.36 6.38 -11.95
C SER A 37 -4.42 5.92 -12.96
N GLU A 38 -4.35 4.68 -13.41
CA GLU A 38 -5.29 4.09 -14.36
C GLU A 38 -6.68 3.94 -13.75
N THR A 39 -6.74 3.51 -12.48
CA THR A 39 -7.99 3.34 -11.71
C THR A 39 -8.53 4.63 -11.09
N LYS A 40 -7.92 5.78 -11.39
CA LYS A 40 -8.38 7.12 -10.99
C LYS A 40 -8.47 7.31 -9.46
N ILE A 41 -7.58 6.68 -8.72
CA ILE A 41 -7.46 6.85 -7.27
C ILE A 41 -6.61 8.09 -7.02
N LEU A 42 -7.20 9.16 -6.49
CA LEU A 42 -6.52 10.46 -6.43
C LEU A 42 -5.71 10.63 -5.13
N TYR A 43 -4.52 11.19 -5.26
CA TYR A 43 -3.59 11.50 -4.18
C TYR A 43 -3.52 13.01 -3.93
N TYR A 44 -4.24 13.51 -2.93
CA TYR A 44 -4.28 14.94 -2.60
C TYR A 44 -3.22 15.29 -1.56
N GLY A 45 -2.43 16.33 -1.84
CA GLY A 45 -1.41 16.76 -0.88
C GLY A 45 -0.86 18.16 -1.15
N SER A 46 0.32 18.40 -0.58
CA SER A 46 1.08 19.63 -0.81
C SER A 46 2.56 19.33 -1.02
N TRP A 47 3.20 20.03 -1.95
CA TRP A 47 4.63 19.87 -2.25
C TRP A 47 5.56 20.11 -1.04
N ARG A 48 5.13 20.92 -0.06
CA ARG A 48 5.89 21.19 1.18
C ARG A 48 5.49 20.30 2.36
N CYS A 49 4.46 19.47 2.21
CA CYS A 49 3.95 18.67 3.32
C CYS A 49 4.94 17.52 3.63
N PRO A 50 5.50 17.43 4.86
CA PRO A 50 6.49 16.40 5.19
C PRO A 50 5.95 14.97 5.06
N ALA A 51 4.68 14.75 5.44
CA ALA A 51 4.00 13.47 5.26
C ALA A 51 3.84 13.09 3.78
N CYS A 52 3.62 14.08 2.91
CA CYS A 52 3.47 13.88 1.48
C CYS A 52 4.81 13.52 0.82
N GLN A 53 5.90 14.13 1.30
CA GLN A 53 7.25 13.74 0.93
C GLN A 53 7.59 12.34 1.44
N ALA A 54 7.13 11.97 2.65
CA ALA A 54 7.30 10.62 3.19
C ALA A 54 6.55 9.57 2.34
N GLN A 55 5.31 9.84 1.97
CA GLN A 55 4.55 9.01 1.04
C GLN A 55 5.27 8.87 -0.30
N GLY A 56 5.77 9.97 -0.87
CA GLY A 56 6.51 9.95 -2.14
C GLY A 56 7.80 9.14 -2.08
N ARG A 57 8.52 9.16 -0.94
CA ARG A 57 9.74 8.35 -0.75
C ARG A 57 9.46 6.84 -0.82
N LEU A 58 8.29 6.37 -0.39
CA LEU A 58 7.90 4.96 -0.53
C LEU A 58 7.83 4.54 -2.00
N PHE A 59 7.46 5.46 -2.90
CA PHE A 59 7.38 5.19 -4.33
C PHE A 59 8.70 5.38 -5.08
N GLY A 60 9.74 5.95 -4.46
CA GLY A 60 11.01 6.24 -5.13
C GLY A 60 10.81 7.09 -6.39
N GLU A 61 11.41 6.66 -7.51
CA GLU A 61 11.29 7.35 -8.80
C GLU A 61 9.86 7.32 -9.37
N ALA A 62 9.07 6.29 -9.02
CA ALA A 62 7.69 6.15 -9.46
C ALA A 62 6.74 7.19 -8.85
N VAL A 63 7.19 8.01 -7.90
CA VAL A 63 6.40 9.12 -7.36
C VAL A 63 5.87 10.06 -8.45
N THR A 64 6.62 10.20 -9.55
CA THR A 64 6.26 11.04 -10.70
C THR A 64 5.05 10.51 -11.49
N LYS A 65 4.71 9.23 -11.33
CA LYS A 65 3.57 8.56 -11.97
C LYS A 65 2.29 8.66 -11.13
N LEU A 66 2.40 9.08 -9.87
CA LEU A 66 1.25 9.13 -8.98
C LEU A 66 0.19 10.14 -9.48
N PRO A 67 -1.10 9.83 -9.32
CA PRO A 67 -2.22 10.71 -9.67
C PRO A 67 -2.38 11.84 -8.63
N TYR A 68 -1.36 12.68 -8.52
CA TYR A 68 -1.23 13.72 -7.51
C TYR A 68 -2.03 14.98 -7.85
N VAL A 69 -2.68 15.55 -6.82
CA VAL A 69 -3.37 16.84 -6.89
C VAL A 69 -2.74 17.79 -5.87
N GLU A 70 -2.15 18.88 -6.36
CA GLU A 70 -1.49 19.90 -5.53
C GLU A 70 -2.51 20.88 -4.94
N CYS A 71 -2.59 20.91 -3.61
CA CYS A 71 -3.54 21.75 -2.89
C CYS A 71 -2.99 23.12 -2.45
N ALA A 72 -1.67 23.32 -2.41
CA ALA A 72 -1.03 24.48 -1.80
C ALA A 72 -0.25 25.39 -2.77
N LYS A 73 -0.58 25.32 -4.06
CA LYS A 73 -0.11 26.25 -5.10
C LYS A 73 -1.28 26.92 -5.83
N PRO A 74 -2.15 27.69 -5.12
CA PRO A 74 -3.38 28.22 -5.74
C PRO A 74 -3.13 29.29 -6.82
N LYS A 75 -1.93 29.89 -6.89
CA LYS A 75 -1.60 30.85 -7.95
C LYS A 75 -1.09 30.13 -9.20
N GLU A 76 -0.26 29.11 -9.01
CA GLU A 76 0.40 28.37 -10.09
C GLU A 76 -0.48 27.23 -10.64
N LEU A 77 -1.27 26.59 -9.77
CA LEU A 77 -2.15 25.45 -10.07
C LEU A 77 -3.57 25.71 -9.51
N PRO A 78 -4.27 26.76 -9.98
CA PRO A 78 -5.56 27.17 -9.43
C PRO A 78 -6.66 26.09 -9.53
N ILE A 79 -6.67 25.32 -10.63
CA ILE A 79 -7.66 24.25 -10.84
C ILE A 79 -7.47 23.11 -9.83
N GLN A 80 -6.22 22.69 -9.59
CA GLN A 80 -5.92 21.62 -8.61
C GLN A 80 -6.21 22.08 -7.19
N ALA A 81 -5.81 23.29 -6.83
CA ALA A 81 -6.11 23.85 -5.52
C ALA A 81 -7.63 23.99 -5.28
N ALA A 82 -8.40 24.37 -6.31
CA ALA A 82 -9.86 24.37 -6.24
C ALA A 82 -10.44 22.96 -6.08
N ALA A 83 -9.90 21.97 -6.79
CA ALA A 83 -10.31 20.57 -6.67
C ALA A 83 -10.15 20.05 -5.22
N CYS A 84 -9.10 20.45 -4.50
CA CYS A 84 -8.94 20.08 -3.09
C CYS A 84 -10.03 20.68 -2.18
N LYS A 85 -10.50 21.91 -2.45
CA LYS A 85 -11.61 22.53 -1.72
C LYS A 85 -12.92 21.81 -2.00
N THR A 86 -13.20 21.51 -3.26
CA THR A 86 -14.38 20.74 -3.69
C THR A 86 -14.38 19.34 -3.07
N ALA A 87 -13.22 18.68 -3.06
CA ALA A 87 -13.00 17.40 -2.41
C ALA A 87 -12.92 17.52 -0.88
N LYS A 88 -13.13 18.70 -0.27
CA LYS A 88 -13.14 18.88 1.19
C LYS A 88 -11.92 18.22 1.87
N ILE A 89 -10.72 18.41 1.32
CA ILE A 89 -9.50 17.84 1.89
C ILE A 89 -9.19 18.55 3.21
N ARG A 90 -9.05 17.78 4.30
CA ARG A 90 -8.84 18.31 5.66
C ARG A 90 -7.43 18.04 6.20
N ALA A 91 -6.78 17.00 5.68
CA ALA A 91 -5.44 16.58 6.06
C ALA A 91 -4.64 16.17 4.83
N TYR A 92 -3.32 16.26 4.90
CA TYR A 92 -2.43 15.79 3.86
C TYR A 92 -1.50 14.66 4.37
N PRO A 93 -1.22 13.65 3.53
CA PRO A 93 -1.94 13.38 2.30
C PRO A 93 -3.35 12.83 2.55
N THR A 94 -4.21 12.87 1.52
CA THR A 94 -5.47 12.14 1.49
C THR A 94 -5.59 11.40 0.16
N TRP A 95 -5.86 10.10 0.23
CA TRP A 95 -6.18 9.25 -0.92
C TRP A 95 -7.69 9.11 -1.07
N ILE A 96 -8.20 9.14 -2.30
CA ILE A 96 -9.65 9.01 -2.58
C ILE A 96 -9.88 8.05 -3.74
N LEU A 97 -10.65 6.99 -3.50
CA LEU A 97 -11.14 6.08 -4.54
C LEU A 97 -12.22 6.76 -5.40
N PRO A 98 -12.45 6.30 -6.65
CA PRO A 98 -13.60 6.75 -7.45
C PRO A 98 -14.96 6.59 -6.76
N THR A 99 -15.08 5.59 -5.85
CA THR A 99 -16.26 5.35 -5.02
C THR A 99 -16.47 6.44 -3.95
N GLY A 100 -15.48 7.28 -3.70
CA GLY A 100 -15.49 8.33 -2.68
C GLY A 100 -14.91 7.92 -1.32
N GLU A 101 -14.57 6.65 -1.13
CA GLU A 101 -13.87 6.17 0.07
C GLU A 101 -12.50 6.83 0.20
N ARG A 102 -12.06 7.08 1.44
CA ARG A 102 -10.86 7.88 1.74
C ARG A 102 -9.91 7.20 2.69
N ARG A 103 -8.61 7.49 2.52
CA ARG A 103 -7.59 7.30 3.55
C ARG A 103 -6.80 8.58 3.76
N GLU A 104 -6.73 9.04 5.00
CA GLU A 104 -5.93 10.20 5.40
C GLU A 104 -4.58 9.72 5.97
N GLY A 105 -3.50 10.45 5.69
CA GLY A 105 -2.16 10.12 6.15
C GLY A 105 -1.38 9.21 5.20
N VAL A 106 -0.12 8.99 5.55
CA VAL A 106 0.80 8.12 4.80
C VAL A 106 0.28 6.68 4.84
N GLN A 107 0.28 6.02 3.69
CA GLN A 107 -0.08 4.62 3.51
C GLN A 107 1.15 3.86 3.00
N SER A 108 1.35 2.64 3.46
CA SER A 108 2.35 1.74 2.89
C SER A 108 1.99 1.34 1.45
N LEU A 109 2.94 0.81 0.69
CA LEU A 109 2.66 0.34 -0.66
C LEU A 109 1.68 -0.85 -0.62
N GLU A 110 1.81 -1.74 0.36
CA GLU A 110 0.93 -2.88 0.58
C GLU A 110 -0.49 -2.44 0.92
N GLU A 111 -0.64 -1.44 1.81
CA GLU A 111 -1.94 -0.86 2.17
C GLU A 111 -2.64 -0.27 0.94
N LEU A 112 -1.90 0.46 0.10
CA LEU A 112 -2.42 1.00 -1.15
C LEU A 112 -2.74 -0.09 -2.17
N GLN A 113 -1.92 -1.13 -2.31
CA GLN A 113 -2.17 -2.25 -3.22
C GLN A 113 -3.48 -2.97 -2.87
N VAL A 114 -3.64 -3.34 -1.60
CA VAL A 114 -4.85 -4.02 -1.11
C VAL A 114 -6.07 -3.11 -1.23
N TRP A 115 -5.97 -1.86 -0.78
CA TRP A 115 -7.10 -0.93 -0.77
C TRP A 115 -7.54 -0.50 -2.17
N SER A 116 -6.61 -0.41 -3.12
CA SER A 116 -6.91 -0.08 -4.52
C SER A 116 -7.48 -1.26 -5.31
N GLY A 117 -7.55 -2.46 -4.71
CA GLY A 117 -7.98 -3.68 -5.39
C GLY A 117 -7.02 -4.13 -6.50
N MET A 118 -5.75 -3.71 -6.45
CA MET A 118 -4.74 -4.20 -7.38
C MET A 118 -4.55 -5.71 -7.19
N SER A 119 -4.61 -6.48 -8.27
CA SER A 119 -4.39 -7.93 -8.22
C SER A 119 -2.98 -8.22 -7.66
N THR A 120 -2.91 -9.11 -6.68
CA THR A 120 -1.66 -9.57 -6.07
C THR A 120 -1.19 -10.91 -6.67
N THR A 121 -1.86 -11.38 -7.72
CA THR A 121 -1.55 -12.63 -8.44
C THR A 121 -0.63 -12.33 -9.63
N PRO A 122 0.47 -13.07 -9.80
CA PRO A 122 1.37 -12.94 -10.96
C PRO A 122 0.68 -13.14 -12.31
#